data_AF-A0A7S1DH71-F1
#
_entry.id   AF-A0A7S1DH71-F1
#
_cell.length_a   1.000
_cell.length_b   1.000
_cell.length_c   1.000
_cell.angle_alpha   90.00
_cell.angle_beta   90.00
_cell.angle_gamma   90.00
#
_symmetry.space_group_name_H-M   'P 1'
#
loop_
_entity.id
_entity.type
_entity.pdbx_description
1 polymer ?
#
loop_
_entity_poly.entity_id
_entity_poly.type
_entity_poly.pdbx_seq_one_letter_code
_entity_poly.pdbx_strand_id
1 'polypeptide(L)'
;RTAEPLAHVDVLGQGRAALEKANVEFGLALSGDEIDYLETNFKKLGRNPSDVELMMFAQANSEHCRHKIFNASFTVDGEAQPLSLFGMIRNTEKLNPQHTVIAYSDNAAVMEGHAIERWMPAPQPGAAYVARPEQ
;
A
#
# COMPACT_ATOMS: atom_id res chain seq x y z
N ARG A 1 -9.92 22.67 22.79
CA ARG A 1 -10.99 21.67 22.59
C ARG A 1 -10.52 20.38 23.24
N THR A 2 -11.39 19.70 23.98
CA THR A 2 -11.15 18.33 24.46
C THR A 2 -11.19 17.39 23.25
N ALA A 3 -10.29 16.40 23.19
CA ALA A 3 -10.30 15.41 22.11
C ALA A 3 -11.51 14.48 22.26
N GLU A 4 -12.09 14.06 21.14
CA GLU A 4 -13.17 13.08 21.14
C GLU A 4 -12.62 11.68 21.50
N PRO A 5 -13.37 10.86 22.25
CA PRO A 5 -12.97 9.49 22.58
C PRO A 5 -13.09 8.56 21.37
N LEU A 6 -12.29 7.49 21.36
CA LEU A 6 -12.35 6.41 20.37
C LEU A 6 -13.74 5.74 20.35
N ALA A 7 -14.37 5.68 19.18
CA ALA A 7 -15.59 4.90 18.99
C ALA A 7 -15.25 3.41 18.78
N HIS A 8 -16.15 2.54 19.22
CA HIS A 8 -16.04 1.09 19.02
C HIS A 8 -17.28 0.56 18.31
N VAL A 9 -17.07 -0.28 17.30
CA VAL A 9 -18.15 -0.86 16.49
C VAL A 9 -18.50 -2.23 17.06
N ASP A 10 -19.78 -2.45 17.38
CA ASP A 10 -20.24 -3.61 18.14
C ASP A 10 -20.37 -4.90 17.32
N VAL A 11 -19.23 -5.44 16.86
CA VAL A 11 -19.15 -6.68 16.08
C VAL A 11 -19.50 -7.92 16.91
N LEU A 12 -19.19 -7.94 18.21
CA LEU A 12 -19.52 -9.07 19.07
C LEU A 12 -21.03 -9.19 19.31
N GLY A 13 -21.72 -8.06 19.50
CA GLY A 13 -23.17 -8.03 19.74
C GLY A 13 -24.01 -8.06 18.46
N GLN A 14 -23.59 -7.36 17.40
CA GLN A 14 -24.39 -7.15 16.19
C GLN A 14 -23.80 -7.81 14.94
N GLY A 15 -22.60 -8.40 15.04
CA GLY A 15 -21.96 -9.10 13.94
C GLY A 15 -21.72 -8.21 12.72
N ARG A 16 -21.89 -8.81 11.54
CA ARG A 16 -21.76 -8.17 10.23
C ARG A 16 -22.52 -6.84 10.10
N ALA A 17 -23.74 -6.75 10.63
CA ALA A 17 -24.59 -5.56 10.47
C ALA A 17 -23.96 -4.29 11.10
N ALA A 18 -23.22 -4.44 12.20
CA ALA A 18 -22.48 -3.31 12.78
C ALA A 18 -21.37 -2.79 11.85
N LEU A 19 -20.69 -3.68 11.13
CA LEU A 19 -19.66 -3.29 10.16
C LEU A 19 -20.27 -2.67 8.90
N GLU A 20 -21.40 -3.17 8.42
CA GLU A 20 -22.11 -2.58 7.28
C GLU A 20 -22.58 -1.16 7.58
N LYS A 21 -23.09 -0.92 8.80
CA LYS A 21 -23.45 0.41 9.27
C LYS A 21 -22.22 1.32 9.36
N ALA A 22 -21.15 0.87 10.02
CA ALA A 22 -19.91 1.63 10.15
C ALA A 22 -19.26 1.94 8.79
N ASN A 23 -19.36 1.02 7.82
CA ASN A 23 -18.86 1.22 6.46
C ASN A 23 -19.49 2.44 5.78
N VAL A 24 -20.80 2.62 5.96
CA VAL A 24 -21.55 3.79 5.43
C VAL A 24 -21.27 5.04 6.26
N GLU A 25 -21.35 4.96 7.58
CA GLU A 25 -21.19 6.12 8.48
C GLU A 25 -19.79 6.73 8.40
N PHE A 26 -18.74 5.91 8.29
CA PHE A 26 -17.36 6.36 8.24
C PHE A 26 -16.80 6.48 6.81
N GLY A 27 -17.57 6.08 5.80
CA GLY A 27 -17.13 6.14 4.39
C GLY A 27 -15.95 5.22 4.09
N LEU A 28 -15.96 4.00 4.61
CA LEU A 28 -14.81 3.07 4.52
C LEU A 28 -14.68 2.42 3.14
N ALA A 29 -15.76 2.37 2.36
CA ALA A 29 -15.83 1.75 1.03
C ALA A 29 -15.35 0.28 1.00
N LEU A 30 -15.62 -0.47 2.07
CA LEU A 30 -15.28 -1.88 2.18
C LEU A 30 -16.15 -2.75 1.27
N SER A 31 -15.54 -3.75 0.64
CA SER A 31 -16.25 -4.80 -0.09
C SER A 31 -16.86 -5.85 0.84
N GLY A 32 -17.75 -6.70 0.31
CA GLY A 32 -18.46 -7.70 1.11
C GLY A 32 -17.54 -8.71 1.79
N ASP A 33 -16.49 -9.14 1.09
CA ASP A 33 -15.43 -10.04 1.57
C ASP A 33 -14.50 -9.38 2.60
N GLU A 34 -14.24 -8.08 2.47
CA GLU A 34 -13.50 -7.31 3.48
C GLU A 34 -14.29 -7.19 4.79
N ILE A 35 -15.61 -7.01 4.70
CA ILE A 35 -16.49 -7.03 5.86
C ILE A 35 -16.49 -8.41 6.53
N ASP A 36 -16.58 -9.50 5.75
CA ASP A 36 -16.51 -10.87 6.28
C ASP A 36 -15.17 -11.15 6.96
N TYR A 37 -14.08 -10.67 6.37
CA TYR A 37 -12.75 -10.77 6.94
C TYR A 37 -12.68 -10.07 8.30
N LEU A 38 -13.18 -8.85 8.41
CA LEU A 38 -13.18 -8.08 9.65
C LEU A 38 -14.05 -8.75 10.73
N GLU A 39 -15.26 -9.17 10.38
CA GLU A 39 -16.17 -9.86 11.32
C GLU A 39 -15.49 -11.11 11.90
N THR A 40 -14.95 -11.96 11.04
CA THR A 40 -14.29 -13.21 11.43
C THR A 40 -13.11 -12.93 12.36
N ASN A 41 -12.26 -11.97 12.02
CA ASN A 41 -11.05 -11.70 12.80
C ASN A 41 -11.36 -11.02 14.14
N PHE A 42 -12.29 -10.06 14.19
CA PHE A 42 -12.65 -9.41 15.46
C PHE A 42 -13.42 -10.33 16.40
N LYS A 43 -14.27 -11.24 15.87
CA LYS A 43 -14.85 -12.33 16.67
C LYS A 43 -13.77 -13.25 17.23
N LYS A 44 -12.78 -13.64 16.43
CA LYS A 44 -11.64 -14.46 16.89
C LYS A 44 -10.79 -13.76 17.96
N LEU A 45 -10.62 -12.44 17.85
CA LEU A 45 -9.92 -11.63 18.85
C LEU A 45 -10.73 -11.43 20.14
N GLY A 46 -12.03 -11.71 20.13
CA GLY A 46 -12.91 -11.55 21.29
C GLY A 46 -13.09 -10.09 21.73
N ARG A 47 -12.93 -9.12 20.82
CA ARG A 47 -13.14 -7.69 21.09
C ARG A 47 -13.73 -6.95 19.90
N ASN A 48 -14.38 -5.84 20.19
CA ASN A 48 -14.87 -4.92 19.17
C ASN A 48 -13.72 -4.08 18.56
N PRO A 49 -13.73 -3.83 17.24
CA PRO A 49 -12.80 -2.90 16.60
C PRO A 49 -13.07 -1.46 17.01
N SER A 50 -12.01 -0.65 17.07
CA SER A 50 -12.16 0.81 17.10
C SER A 50 -12.40 1.38 15.70
N ASP A 51 -12.97 2.58 15.64
CA ASP A 51 -13.07 3.40 14.44
C ASP A 51 -11.73 3.58 13.70
N VAL A 52 -10.64 3.84 14.43
CA VAL A 52 -9.29 4.01 13.88
C VAL A 52 -8.76 2.72 13.26
N GLU A 53 -9.03 1.56 13.87
CA GLU A 53 -8.62 0.27 13.30
C GLU A 53 -9.33 -0.01 11.97
N LEU A 54 -10.63 0.29 11.90
CA LEU A 54 -11.42 0.13 10.68
C LEU A 54 -10.98 1.12 9.59
N MET A 55 -10.72 2.38 9.95
CA MET A 55 -10.19 3.39 9.04
C MET A 55 -8.82 2.99 8.49
N MET A 56 -7.90 2.55 9.35
CA MET A 56 -6.58 2.08 8.93
C MET A 56 -6.70 0.90 7.96
N PHE A 57 -7.56 -0.07 8.28
CA PHE A 57 -7.79 -1.23 7.42
C PHE A 57 -8.34 -0.81 6.05
N ALA A 58 -9.34 0.07 6.03
CA ALA A 58 -9.96 0.57 4.81
C ALA A 58 -8.94 1.29 3.91
N GLN A 59 -8.11 2.17 4.48
CA GLN A 59 -7.10 2.89 3.70
C GLN A 59 -6.03 1.94 3.14
N ALA A 60 -5.55 0.98 3.94
CA ALA A 60 -4.53 0.03 3.52
C ALA A 60 -5.03 -0.95 2.43
N ASN A 61 -6.32 -1.29 2.44
CA ASN A 61 -6.93 -2.22 1.49
C ASN A 61 -7.71 -1.54 0.36
N SER A 62 -7.67 -0.21 0.29
CA SER A 62 -8.21 0.53 -0.85
C SER A 62 -7.57 0.10 -2.16
N GLU A 63 -8.29 0.27 -3.28
CA GLU A 63 -7.78 -0.08 -4.61
C GLU A 63 -6.44 0.62 -4.89
N HIS A 64 -6.37 1.92 -4.60
CA HIS A 64 -5.18 2.75 -4.79
C HIS A 64 -3.95 2.20 -4.03
N CYS A 65 -4.12 1.81 -2.76
CA CYS A 65 -3.00 1.32 -1.95
C CYS A 65 -2.61 -0.12 -2.30
N ARG A 66 -3.61 -0.98 -2.55
CA ARG A 66 -3.39 -2.41 -2.75
C ARG A 66 -3.14 -2.78 -4.21
N HIS A 67 -3.39 -1.86 -5.14
CA HIS A 67 -3.25 -2.05 -6.58
C HIS A 67 -3.98 -3.32 -7.04
N LYS A 68 -5.25 -3.48 -6.61
CA LYS A 68 -6.02 -4.73 -6.80
C LYS A 68 -6.16 -5.05 -8.29
N ILE A 69 -6.47 -4.05 -9.12
CA ILE A 69 -6.64 -4.22 -10.57
C ILE A 69 -5.32 -4.67 -11.21
N PHE A 70 -4.21 -4.03 -10.85
CA PHE A 70 -2.90 -4.35 -11.41
C PHE A 70 -2.42 -5.77 -11.08
N ASN A 71 -2.88 -6.33 -9.96
CA ASN A 71 -2.55 -7.69 -9.52
C ASN A 71 -3.63 -8.73 -9.85
N ALA A 72 -4.75 -8.34 -10.46
CA ALA A 72 -5.83 -9.25 -10.79
C ALA A 72 -5.47 -10.23 -11.90
N SER A 73 -6.20 -11.34 -11.96
CA SER A 73 -6.25 -12.22 -13.14
C SER A 73 -7.27 -11.67 -14.13
N PHE A 74 -6.94 -11.71 -15.42
CA PHE A 74 -7.78 -11.17 -16.49
C PHE A 74 -8.31 -12.28 -17.39
N THR A 75 -9.55 -12.10 -17.86
CA THR A 75 -10.12 -12.86 -18.99
C THR A 75 -10.59 -11.83 -20.00
N VAL A 76 -10.10 -11.89 -21.24
CA VAL A 76 -10.42 -10.94 -22.32
C VAL A 76 -11.03 -11.75 -23.45
N ASP A 77 -12.23 -11.35 -23.89
CA ASP A 77 -12.99 -12.04 -24.95
C ASP A 77 -13.17 -13.55 -24.73
N GLY A 78 -13.27 -13.95 -23.45
CA GLY A 78 -13.41 -15.36 -23.05
C GLY A 78 -12.10 -16.11 -22.84
N GLU A 79 -10.94 -15.48 -23.10
CA GLU A 79 -9.64 -16.10 -22.93
C GLU A 79 -8.91 -15.61 -21.68
N ALA A 80 -8.53 -16.56 -20.82
CA ALA A 80 -7.74 -16.28 -19.62
C ALA A 80 -6.33 -15.82 -19.98
N GLN A 81 -5.91 -14.71 -19.39
CA GLN A 81 -4.60 -14.10 -19.64
C GLN A 81 -3.54 -14.67 -18.69
N PRO A 82 -2.32 -14.95 -19.18
CA PRO A 82 -1.29 -15.62 -18.40
C PRO A 82 -0.61 -14.71 -17.36
N LEU A 83 -0.72 -13.39 -17.51
CA LEU A 83 -0.10 -12.40 -16.63
C LEU A 83 -1.13 -11.36 -16.18
N SER A 84 -0.94 -10.85 -14.96
CA SER A 84 -1.59 -9.61 -14.52
C SER A 84 -0.98 -8.39 -15.23
N LEU A 85 -1.61 -7.22 -15.13
CA LEU A 85 -1.05 -5.98 -15.67
C LEU A 85 0.34 -5.69 -15.07
N PHE A 86 0.49 -5.82 -13.74
CA PHE A 86 1.78 -5.65 -13.09
C PHE A 86 2.78 -6.74 -13.51
N GLY A 87 2.30 -7.97 -13.73
CA GLY A 87 3.12 -9.06 -14.28
C GLY A 87 3.68 -8.72 -15.67
N MET A 88 2.89 -8.08 -16.53
CA MET A 88 3.35 -7.60 -17.84
C MET A 88 4.41 -6.49 -17.71
N ILE A 89 4.26 -5.57 -16.75
CA ILE A 89 5.26 -4.53 -16.48
C ILE A 89 6.56 -5.16 -15.95
N ARG A 90 6.51 -6.07 -14.96
CA ARG A 90 7.71 -6.76 -14.45
C ARG A 90 8.41 -7.59 -15.52
N ASN A 91 7.68 -8.06 -16.53
CA ASN A 91 8.26 -8.81 -17.64
C ASN A 91 9.23 -7.96 -18.47
N THR A 92 9.09 -6.63 -18.53
CA THR A 92 10.03 -5.78 -19.28
C THR A 92 11.41 -5.77 -18.64
N GLU A 93 11.46 -5.68 -17.32
CA GLU A 93 12.69 -5.75 -16.52
C GLU A 93 13.28 -7.16 -16.54
N LYS A 94 12.44 -8.20 -16.39
CA LYS A 94 12.88 -9.60 -16.51
C LYS A 94 13.58 -9.90 -17.83
N LEU A 95 13.10 -9.32 -18.93
CA LEU A 95 13.67 -9.52 -20.26
C LEU A 95 14.88 -8.61 -20.54
N ASN A 96 14.94 -7.44 -19.89
CA ASN A 96 15.98 -6.43 -20.11
C ASN A 96 16.47 -5.85 -18.77
N PRO A 97 17.21 -6.62 -17.96
CA PRO A 97 17.61 -6.20 -16.62
C PRO A 97 18.84 -5.29 -16.61
N GLN A 98 19.46 -5.03 -17.76
CA GLN A 98 20.72 -4.29 -17.85
C GLN A 98 20.57 -2.92 -17.18
N HIS A 99 21.57 -2.56 -16.37
CA HIS A 99 21.63 -1.31 -15.61
C HIS A 99 20.56 -1.12 -14.53
N THR A 100 19.69 -2.10 -14.27
CA THR A 100 18.74 -2.01 -13.16
C THR A 100 19.43 -2.32 -11.83
N VAL A 101 19.38 -1.38 -10.88
CA VAL A 101 19.86 -1.60 -9.50
C VAL A 101 18.69 -1.92 -8.57
N ILE A 102 17.58 -1.18 -8.69
CA ILE A 102 16.36 -1.39 -7.92
C ILE A 102 15.15 -1.29 -8.85
N ALA A 103 14.30 -2.32 -8.82
CA ALA A 103 12.99 -2.29 -9.47
C ALA A 103 11.95 -2.99 -8.60
N TYR A 104 10.80 -2.33 -8.40
CA TYR A 104 9.61 -2.87 -7.72
C TYR A 104 9.80 -3.27 -6.24
N SER A 105 10.88 -2.85 -5.60
CA SER A 105 11.17 -3.12 -4.18
C SER A 105 11.36 -1.85 -3.35
N ASP A 106 11.14 -0.69 -3.94
CA ASP A 106 11.17 0.62 -3.30
C ASP A 106 10.15 1.54 -4.00
N ASN A 107 9.92 2.73 -3.44
CA ASN A 107 9.04 3.76 -4.00
C ASN A 107 9.63 4.48 -5.21
N ALA A 108 10.85 4.12 -5.62
CA ALA A 108 11.50 4.58 -6.83
C ALA A 108 12.31 3.44 -7.47
N ALA A 109 12.42 3.48 -8.80
CA ALA A 109 13.39 2.65 -9.51
C ALA A 109 14.76 3.34 -9.50
N VAL A 110 15.83 2.54 -9.48
CA VAL A 110 17.22 3.04 -9.56
C VAL A 110 17.93 2.31 -10.68
N MET A 111 18.58 3.07 -11.55
CA MET A 111 19.45 2.57 -12.61
C MET A 111 20.91 2.96 -12.34
N GLU A 112 21.83 2.19 -12.90
CA GLU A 112 23.26 2.48 -12.84
C GLU A 112 23.55 3.89 -13.38
N GLY A 113 24.27 4.67 -12.59
CA GLY A 113 24.74 5.99 -12.95
C GLY A 113 26.10 5.94 -13.65
N HIS A 114 26.82 7.05 -13.57
CA HIS A 114 28.20 7.13 -14.02
C HIS A 114 29.05 7.71 -12.90
N ALA A 115 30.34 7.39 -12.90
CA ALA A 115 31.28 8.03 -12.00
C ALA A 115 31.31 9.54 -12.25
N ILE A 116 31.02 10.31 -11.21
CA ILE A 116 30.98 11.78 -11.25
C ILE A 116 31.68 12.37 -10.04
N GLU A 117 31.88 13.68 -10.07
CA GLU A 117 32.20 14.45 -8.89
C GLU A 117 30.93 15.09 -8.32
N ARG A 118 30.48 14.60 -7.16
CA ARG A 118 29.37 15.20 -6.43
C ARG A 118 29.89 16.30 -5.52
N TRP A 119 29.35 17.49 -5.70
CA TRP A 119 29.67 18.65 -4.87
C TRP A 119 28.78 18.66 -3.63
N MET A 120 29.39 18.58 -2.46
CA MET A 120 28.70 18.61 -1.16
C MET A 120 29.38 19.64 -0.24
N PRO A 121 28.64 20.25 0.71
CA PRO A 121 29.27 21.13 1.69
C PRO A 121 30.35 20.38 2.46
N ALA A 122 31.49 21.04 2.72
CA ALA A 122 32.47 20.47 3.62
C ALA A 122 31.85 20.30 5.03
N PRO A 123 32.36 19.38 5.88
CA PRO A 123 31.77 19.07 7.18
C PRO A 123 32.11 20.14 8.23
N GLN A 124 31.95 21.41 7.88
CA GLN A 124 32.16 22.58 8.73
C GLN A 124 31.04 23.60 8.46
N PRO A 125 30.45 24.21 9.49
CA PRO A 125 29.44 25.26 9.31
C PRO A 125 29.98 26.42 8.46
N GLY A 126 29.23 26.84 7.44
CA GLY A 126 29.64 27.92 6.52
C GLY A 126 30.68 27.51 5.47
N ALA A 127 30.97 26.21 5.32
CA ALA A 127 31.95 25.74 4.36
C ALA A 127 31.53 25.92 2.89
N ALA A 128 32.53 26.10 2.04
CA ALA A 128 32.39 25.97 0.60
C ALA A 128 32.00 24.53 0.22
N TYR A 129 31.36 24.39 -0.95
CA TYR A 129 31.14 23.09 -1.56
C TYR A 129 32.47 22.53 -2.05
N VAL A 130 32.70 21.23 -1.83
CA VAL A 130 33.87 20.51 -2.29
C VAL A 130 33.46 19.34 -3.18
N ALA A 131 34.14 19.17 -4.31
CA ALA A 131 33.99 18.01 -5.17
C ALA A 131 34.42 16.74 -4.42
N ARG A 132 33.59 15.71 -4.47
CA ARG A 132 33.93 14.36 -3.97
C ARG A 132 33.60 13.34 -5.05
N PRO A 133 34.47 12.36 -5.31
CA PRO A 133 34.14 11.27 -6.21
C PRO A 133 32.96 10.48 -5.65
N GLU A 134 31.94 10.25 -6.48
CA GLU A 134 30.83 9.35 -6.19
C GLU A 134 30.85 8.22 -7.24
N GLN A 135 30.83 6.98 -6.75
CA GLN A 135 30.77 5.77 -7.58
C GLN A 135 29.32 5.39 -7.83
#